data_AF-A0A957NSK0-F1
#
_entry.id   AF-A0A957NSK0-F1
#
_cell.length_a   1.000
_cell.length_b   1.000
_cell.length_c   1.000
_cell.angle_alpha   90.00
_cell.angle_beta   90.00
_cell.angle_gamma   90.00
#
_symmetry.space_group_name_H-M   'P 1'
#
loop_
_entity.id
_entity.type
_entity.pdbx_description
1 polymer ?
#
loop_
_entity_poly.entity_id
_entity_poly.type
_entity_poly.pdbx_seq_one_letter_code
_entity_poly.pdbx_strand_id
1 'polypeptide(L)'
;MTTISSPINSRFPEQASRRTRAFRPRFAYANNLYFQDGVLLTTILAGILYLIVAVSLDAAGYVGNMSLLIPVTLGAFVLGVLMAYSRFDGFFALSHSMFTGLAWILFLMAKILPSADEIAPIVSRGIPDFQAKAYFILLTWVNWVEALLTGGANAENYVFIFEISFLLWWLAYLGIWAVLRHGYTWRAIIPAGFVLLINTYYAPNSILGFLGLFALVALLLLVRTNLAEQQRRWREYRIHFNPDIGLDFVRNGLTFSVIVVALAWLSPSLGRNA
;
A
#
# COMPACT_ATOMS: atom_id res chain seq x y z
N MET A 1 -66.76 -52.00 30.73
CA MET A 1 -65.54 -51.77 31.54
C MET A 1 -64.37 -52.33 30.73
N THR A 2 -63.29 -51.56 30.66
CA THR A 2 -61.92 -51.95 30.28
C THR A 2 -61.59 -52.24 28.80
N THR A 3 -61.17 -51.15 28.15
CA THR A 3 -60.21 -51.01 27.06
C THR A 3 -58.91 -51.83 27.24
N ILE A 4 -58.39 -52.44 26.17
CA ILE A 4 -56.96 -52.79 26.06
C ILE A 4 -56.42 -52.16 24.77
N SER A 5 -55.85 -50.97 24.94
CA SER A 5 -55.01 -50.27 23.98
C SER A 5 -53.54 -50.62 24.28
N SER A 6 -52.83 -51.23 23.34
CA SER A 6 -51.37 -51.35 23.39
C SER A 6 -50.75 -50.24 22.53
N PRO A 7 -49.90 -49.35 23.06
CA PRO A 7 -49.12 -48.45 22.22
C PRO A 7 -47.78 -49.09 21.84
N ILE A 8 -47.52 -49.06 20.53
CA ILE A 8 -46.26 -49.41 19.88
C ILE A 8 -45.16 -48.48 20.39
N ASN A 9 -44.12 -49.06 20.98
CA ASN A 9 -42.94 -48.38 21.47
C ASN A 9 -41.96 -48.09 20.31
N SER A 10 -42.15 -46.97 19.59
CA SER A 10 -41.18 -46.47 18.62
C SER A 10 -40.14 -45.58 19.32
N ARG A 11 -39.05 -46.21 19.79
CA ARG A 11 -37.83 -45.48 20.17
C ARG A 11 -37.19 -44.90 18.92
N PHE A 12 -37.41 -43.62 18.67
CA PHE A 12 -36.57 -42.82 17.76
C PHE A 12 -35.20 -42.63 18.42
N PRO A 13 -34.08 -42.97 17.78
CA PRO A 13 -32.78 -42.51 18.25
C PRO A 13 -32.66 -41.02 17.94
N GLU A 14 -32.47 -40.21 18.99
CA GLU A 14 -32.05 -38.81 18.89
C GLU A 14 -30.83 -38.70 17.97
N GLN A 15 -31.04 -38.19 16.76
CA GLN A 15 -29.95 -37.71 15.93
C GLN A 15 -29.39 -36.45 16.57
N ALA A 16 -28.41 -36.64 17.45
CA ALA A 16 -27.58 -35.59 17.98
C ALA A 16 -27.00 -34.79 16.81
N SER A 17 -27.52 -33.58 16.64
CA SER A 17 -27.02 -32.59 15.69
C SER A 17 -25.52 -32.38 15.94
N ARG A 18 -24.67 -33.02 15.13
CA ARG A 18 -23.26 -32.67 15.03
C ARG A 18 -23.20 -31.27 14.45
N ARG A 19 -23.21 -30.27 15.34
CA ARG A 19 -22.80 -28.90 15.02
C ARG A 19 -21.36 -29.00 14.49
N THR A 20 -21.23 -28.99 13.18
CA THR A 20 -19.97 -28.74 12.49
C THR A 20 -19.38 -27.48 13.10
N ARG A 21 -18.25 -27.61 13.80
CA ARG A 21 -17.45 -26.47 14.25
C ARG A 21 -17.04 -25.70 13.00
N ALA A 22 -17.80 -24.66 12.68
CA ALA A 22 -17.42 -23.71 11.66
C ALA A 22 -16.03 -23.18 12.03
N PHE A 23 -15.08 -23.37 11.12
CA PHE A 23 -13.72 -22.87 11.25
C PHE A 23 -13.79 -21.35 11.38
N ARG A 24 -13.72 -20.84 12.61
CA ARG A 24 -13.70 -19.39 12.86
C ARG A 24 -12.37 -18.86 12.32
N PRO A 25 -12.37 -17.82 11.45
CA PRO A 25 -11.12 -17.27 10.95
C PRO A 25 -10.25 -16.77 12.11
N ARG A 26 -8.93 -16.95 11.99
CA ARG A 26 -7.91 -16.60 13.01
C ARG A 26 -7.83 -15.10 13.36
N PHE A 27 -8.52 -14.23 12.61
CA PHE A 27 -8.57 -12.79 12.86
C PHE A 27 -10.02 -12.34 13.03
N ALA A 28 -10.35 -11.78 14.20
CA ALA A 28 -11.70 -11.37 14.59
C ALA A 28 -12.34 -10.30 13.67
N TYR A 29 -11.53 -9.64 12.84
CA TYR A 29 -11.93 -8.54 11.96
C TYR A 29 -11.65 -8.81 10.47
N ALA A 30 -11.43 -10.08 10.08
CA ALA A 30 -11.27 -10.44 8.66
C ALA A 30 -12.50 -10.06 7.80
N ASN A 31 -13.68 -9.94 8.42
CA ASN A 31 -14.90 -9.48 7.76
C ASN A 31 -14.86 -8.00 7.34
N ASN A 32 -13.90 -7.22 7.84
CA ASN A 32 -13.73 -5.81 7.47
C ASN A 32 -13.06 -5.66 6.09
N LEU A 33 -12.48 -6.73 5.54
CA LEU A 33 -11.91 -6.72 4.22
C LEU A 33 -13.01 -6.81 3.16
N TYR A 34 -12.87 -5.98 2.13
CA TYR A 34 -13.78 -5.97 1.00
C TYR A 34 -13.64 -7.23 0.15
N PHE A 35 -12.40 -7.59 -0.19
CA PHE A 35 -12.10 -8.83 -0.91
C PHE A 35 -11.78 -9.92 0.11
N GLN A 36 -12.53 -11.02 0.12
CA GLN A 36 -12.23 -12.16 0.98
C GLN A 36 -11.33 -13.18 0.28
N ASP A 37 -11.45 -13.29 -1.05
CA ASP A 37 -10.63 -14.19 -1.86
C ASP A 37 -9.37 -13.49 -2.33
N GLY A 38 -8.24 -14.20 -2.31
CA GLY A 38 -6.95 -13.75 -2.86
C GLY A 38 -6.45 -12.40 -2.31
N VAL A 39 -6.77 -12.09 -1.05
CA VAL A 39 -6.26 -10.91 -0.33
C VAL A 39 -4.76 -10.85 -0.39
N LEU A 40 -4.08 -11.97 -0.17
CA LEU A 40 -2.62 -12.05 -0.19
C LEU A 40 -2.06 -11.52 -1.52
N LEU A 41 -2.59 -11.98 -2.64
CA LEU A 41 -2.14 -11.54 -3.96
C LEU A 41 -2.43 -10.04 -4.18
N THR A 42 -3.61 -9.57 -3.79
CA THR A 42 -3.96 -8.13 -3.86
C THR A 42 -3.01 -7.28 -3.02
N THR A 43 -2.70 -7.71 -1.79
CA THR A 43 -1.75 -7.05 -0.90
C THR A 43 -0.34 -7.07 -1.49
N ILE A 44 0.12 -8.20 -2.03
CA ILE A 44 1.45 -8.29 -2.67
C ILE A 44 1.53 -7.34 -3.87
N LEU A 45 0.54 -7.36 -4.78
CA LEU A 45 0.52 -6.49 -5.95
C LEU A 45 0.49 -5.01 -5.57
N ALA A 46 -0.33 -4.63 -4.58
CA ALA A 46 -0.36 -3.26 -4.09
C ALA A 46 0.97 -2.86 -3.40
N GLY A 47 1.60 -3.76 -2.66
CA GLY A 47 2.90 -3.51 -2.04
C GLY A 47 4.00 -3.29 -3.09
N ILE A 48 4.06 -4.16 -4.10
CA ILE A 48 4.97 -4.01 -5.24
C ILE A 48 4.70 -2.67 -5.96
N LEU A 49 3.44 -2.32 -6.18
CA LEU A 49 3.04 -1.08 -6.84
C LEU A 49 3.62 0.16 -6.13
N TYR A 50 3.50 0.25 -4.80
CA TYR A 50 4.06 1.38 -4.04
C TYR A 50 5.58 1.33 -3.91
N LEU A 51 6.18 0.14 -3.83
CA LEU A 51 7.63 0.00 -3.84
C LEU A 51 8.25 0.45 -5.17
N ILE A 52 7.57 0.23 -6.31
CA ILE A 52 8.01 0.75 -7.60
C ILE A 52 8.08 2.28 -7.58
N VAL A 53 7.09 2.95 -6.97
CA VAL A 53 7.10 4.42 -6.83
C VAL A 53 8.23 4.88 -5.92
N ALA A 54 8.47 4.20 -4.80
CA ALA A 54 9.55 4.53 -3.88
C ALA A 54 10.94 4.38 -4.54
N VAL A 55 11.17 3.27 -5.22
CA VAL A 55 12.45 2.98 -5.91
C VAL A 55 12.65 3.93 -7.10
N SER A 56 11.58 4.31 -7.81
CA SER A 56 11.72 5.27 -8.91
C SER A 56 12.08 6.68 -8.43
N LEU A 57 11.60 7.10 -7.26
CA LEU A 57 11.95 8.39 -6.66
C LEU A 57 13.39 8.41 -6.15
N ASP A 58 13.87 7.30 -5.59
CA ASP A 58 15.28 7.14 -5.20
C ASP A 58 16.21 7.12 -6.44
N ALA A 59 15.83 6.39 -7.49
CA ALA A 59 16.59 6.30 -8.74
C ALA A 59 16.57 7.58 -9.60
N ALA A 60 15.63 8.52 -9.33
CA ALA A 60 15.46 9.73 -10.12
C ALA A 60 16.69 10.64 -10.11
N GLY A 61 17.49 10.61 -9.02
CA GLY A 61 18.73 11.38 -8.91
C GLY A 61 18.55 12.83 -8.45
N TYR A 62 17.43 13.18 -7.79
CA TYR A 62 17.27 14.54 -7.22
C TYR A 62 18.24 14.82 -6.09
N VAL A 63 18.53 13.82 -5.25
CA VAL A 63 19.46 13.88 -4.11
C VAL A 63 20.30 12.61 -4.13
N GLY A 64 21.55 12.70 -3.69
CA GLY A 64 22.53 11.60 -3.82
C GLY A 64 22.13 10.28 -3.15
N ASN A 65 21.30 10.30 -2.10
CA ASN A 65 20.78 9.09 -1.46
C ASN A 65 19.40 9.34 -0.87
N MET A 66 18.39 8.61 -1.36
CA MET A 66 17.03 8.60 -0.82
C MET A 66 16.58 7.18 -0.46
N SER A 67 17.52 6.32 -0.06
CA SER A 67 17.25 4.94 0.33
C SER A 67 16.24 4.81 1.47
N LEU A 68 15.98 5.87 2.24
CA LEU A 68 14.93 5.89 3.27
C LEU A 68 13.50 5.77 2.70
N LEU A 69 13.27 6.08 1.43
CA LEU A 69 11.92 6.04 0.85
C LEU A 69 11.35 4.61 0.90
N ILE A 70 12.19 3.59 0.73
CA ILE A 70 11.80 2.18 0.81
C ILE A 70 11.26 1.82 2.20
N PRO A 71 12.01 1.98 3.32
CA PRO A 71 11.49 1.68 4.65
C PRO A 71 10.34 2.61 5.09
N VAL A 72 10.24 3.84 4.56
CA VAL A 72 9.06 4.71 4.75
C VAL A 72 7.83 4.08 4.10
N THR A 73 7.93 3.69 2.83
CA THR A 73 6.83 3.04 2.10
C THR A 73 6.43 1.71 2.72
N LEU A 74 7.39 0.89 3.17
CA LEU A 74 7.10 -0.36 3.87
C LEU A 74 6.39 -0.12 5.20
N GLY A 75 6.83 0.86 6.01
CA GLY A 75 6.17 1.21 7.26
C GLY A 75 4.73 1.67 7.06
N ALA A 76 4.52 2.56 6.09
CA ALA A 76 3.20 3.05 5.71
C ALA A 76 2.28 1.92 5.22
N PHE A 77 2.83 1.04 4.37
CA PHE A 77 2.10 -0.09 3.81
C PHE A 77 1.67 -1.08 4.89
N VAL A 78 2.59 -1.46 5.78
CA VAL A 78 2.28 -2.33 6.93
C VAL A 78 1.22 -1.71 7.81
N LEU A 79 1.35 -0.42 8.15
CA LEU A 79 0.34 0.27 8.96
C LEU A 79 -1.02 0.30 8.26
N GLY A 80 -1.06 0.57 6.96
CA GLY A 80 -2.30 0.58 6.18
C GLY A 80 -2.97 -0.80 6.12
N VAL A 81 -2.19 -1.88 6.00
CA VAL A 81 -2.71 -3.26 6.13
C VAL A 81 -3.27 -3.47 7.53
N LEU A 82 -2.51 -3.17 8.59
CA LEU A 82 -2.99 -3.33 9.97
C LEU A 82 -4.28 -2.55 10.22
N MET A 83 -4.38 -1.33 9.70
CA MET A 83 -5.57 -0.50 9.81
C MET A 83 -6.75 -1.08 9.03
N ALA A 84 -6.53 -1.71 7.88
CA ALA A 84 -7.59 -2.40 7.14
C ALA A 84 -8.18 -3.58 7.94
N TYR A 85 -7.35 -4.32 8.66
CA TYR A 85 -7.77 -5.40 9.57
C TYR A 85 -8.24 -4.91 10.96
N SER A 86 -8.22 -3.61 11.22
CA SER A 86 -8.62 -3.07 12.52
C SER A 86 -10.09 -2.69 12.57
N ARG A 87 -10.63 -2.51 13.78
CA ARG A 87 -11.95 -1.90 13.99
C ARG A 87 -11.98 -0.38 13.77
N PHE A 88 -10.81 0.25 13.66
CA PHE A 88 -10.69 1.70 13.63
C PHE A 88 -10.94 2.23 12.21
N ASP A 89 -11.61 3.39 12.12
CA ASP A 89 -11.99 4.02 10.87
C ASP A 89 -12.00 5.56 11.01
N GLY A 90 -12.17 6.25 9.88
CA GLY A 90 -12.39 7.69 9.81
C GLY A 90 -11.26 8.50 10.42
N PHE A 91 -11.63 9.47 11.27
CA PHE A 91 -10.69 10.44 11.84
C PHE A 91 -9.56 9.78 12.63
N PHE A 92 -9.86 8.75 13.44
CA PHE A 92 -8.82 8.07 14.23
C PHE A 92 -7.80 7.38 13.34
N ALA A 93 -8.24 6.76 12.25
CA ALA A 93 -7.35 6.09 11.32
C ALA A 93 -6.38 7.08 10.66
N LEU A 94 -6.89 8.23 10.24
CA LEU A 94 -6.09 9.27 9.61
C LEU A 94 -5.13 9.93 10.62
N SER A 95 -5.61 10.31 11.80
CA SER A 95 -4.76 10.96 12.82
C SER A 95 -3.67 10.01 13.34
N HIS A 96 -4.00 8.74 13.56
CA HIS A 96 -3.02 7.74 13.96
C HIS A 96 -1.92 7.58 12.90
N SER A 97 -2.28 7.48 11.63
CA SER A 97 -1.32 7.42 10.52
C SER A 97 -0.45 8.68 10.43
N MET A 98 -1.02 9.86 10.66
CA MET A 98 -0.28 11.12 10.69
C MET A 98 0.84 11.09 11.75
N PHE A 99 0.50 10.79 13.00
CA PHE A 99 1.48 10.83 14.10
C PHE A 99 2.49 9.70 14.03
N THR A 100 2.05 8.49 13.69
CA THR A 100 2.97 7.34 13.52
C THR A 100 3.88 7.53 12.31
N GLY A 101 3.36 8.07 11.22
CA GLY A 101 4.13 8.41 10.03
C GLY A 101 5.17 9.48 10.29
N LEU A 102 4.77 10.57 10.94
CA LEU A 102 5.69 11.64 11.30
C LEU A 102 6.81 11.11 12.21
N ALA A 103 6.47 10.33 13.24
CA ALA A 103 7.46 9.73 14.12
C ALA A 103 8.38 8.75 13.37
N TRP A 104 7.84 7.91 12.48
CA TRP A 104 8.60 6.94 11.70
C TRP A 104 9.55 7.60 10.71
N ILE A 105 9.08 8.60 9.96
CA ILE A 105 9.88 9.35 8.99
C ILE A 105 11.01 10.09 9.71
N LEU A 106 10.71 10.84 10.78
CA LEU A 106 11.72 11.57 11.53
C LEU A 106 12.75 10.63 12.17
N PHE A 107 12.30 9.47 12.68
CA PHE A 107 13.19 8.43 13.18
C PHE A 107 14.14 7.90 12.10
N LEU A 108 13.62 7.59 10.90
CA LEU A 108 14.42 7.10 9.78
C LEU A 108 15.39 8.17 9.26
N MET A 109 14.95 9.41 9.13
CA MET A 109 15.81 10.53 8.75
C MET A 109 16.94 10.70 9.77
N ALA A 110 16.63 10.74 11.07
CA ALA A 110 17.65 10.86 12.12
C ALA A 110 18.61 9.68 12.12
N LYS A 111 18.16 8.49 11.71
CA LYS A 111 19.00 7.30 11.65
C LYS A 111 19.92 7.27 10.42
N ILE A 112 19.43 7.70 9.25
CA ILE A 112 20.05 7.40 7.95
C ILE A 112 20.78 8.60 7.35
N LEU A 113 20.26 9.82 7.54
CA LEU A 113 20.67 10.98 6.72
C LEU A 113 21.89 11.74 7.26
N PRO A 114 21.85 12.35 8.47
CA PRO A 114 22.93 13.22 8.91
C PRO A 114 24.25 12.45 9.11
N SER A 115 25.31 12.98 8.50
CA SER A 115 26.68 12.53 8.67
C SER A 115 27.27 12.99 10.01
N ALA A 116 28.36 12.35 10.45
CA ALA A 116 29.02 12.69 11.71
C ALA A 116 29.56 14.13 11.71
N ASP A 117 30.01 14.62 10.56
CA ASP A 117 30.59 15.96 10.41
C ASP A 117 29.53 17.06 10.56
N GLU A 118 28.33 16.84 10.03
CA GLU A 118 27.21 17.79 10.12
C GLU A 118 26.73 17.98 11.57
N ILE A 119 26.78 16.91 12.39
CA ILE A 119 26.32 16.95 13.78
C ILE A 119 27.44 17.25 14.79
N ALA A 120 28.71 17.27 14.36
CA ALA A 120 29.85 17.52 15.25
C ALA A 120 29.72 18.79 16.12
N PRO A 121 29.17 19.93 15.63
CA PRO A 121 28.96 21.13 16.45
C PRO A 121 27.94 20.95 17.58
N ILE A 122 27.01 19.98 17.45
CA ILE A 122 25.97 19.68 18.43
C ILE A 122 26.49 18.62 19.41
N VAL A 123 27.15 17.59 18.89
CA VAL A 123 27.75 16.51 19.69
C VAL A 123 28.85 17.05 20.61
N SER A 124 29.65 18.01 20.14
CA SER A 124 30.70 18.66 20.96
C SER A 124 30.17 19.40 22.19
N ARG A 125 28.86 19.66 22.27
CA ARG A 125 28.18 20.24 23.44
C ARG A 125 27.72 19.20 24.46
N GLY A 126 28.10 17.93 24.28
CA GLY A 126 27.75 16.83 25.17
C GLY A 126 26.38 16.19 24.88
N ILE A 127 25.77 16.48 23.73
CA ILE A 127 24.48 15.91 23.32
C ILE A 127 24.72 14.53 22.68
N PRO A 128 23.99 13.48 23.09
CA PRO A 128 24.10 12.15 22.46
C PRO A 128 23.80 12.18 20.96
N ASP A 129 24.54 11.40 20.17
CA ASP A 129 24.44 11.35 18.69
C ASP A 129 23.00 11.33 18.16
N PHE A 130 22.17 10.43 18.66
CA PHE A 130 20.80 10.30 18.15
C PHE A 130 19.96 11.57 18.43
N GLN A 131 20.12 12.17 19.60
CA GLN A 131 19.47 13.43 19.94
C GLN A 131 20.02 14.57 19.06
N ALA A 132 21.32 14.60 18.83
CA ALA A 132 21.96 15.59 17.96
C ALA A 132 21.42 15.52 16.52
N LYS A 133 21.26 14.30 15.97
CA LYS A 133 20.65 14.10 14.64
C LYS A 133 19.20 14.54 14.57
N ALA A 134 18.40 14.23 15.60
CA ALA A 134 17.02 14.69 15.69
C ALA A 134 16.93 16.22 15.78
N TYR A 135 17.77 16.85 16.61
CA TYR A 135 17.86 18.31 16.71
C TYR A 135 18.28 18.95 15.38
N PHE A 136 19.28 18.37 14.71
CA PHE A 136 19.74 18.84 13.41
C PHE A 136 18.59 18.90 12.41
N ILE A 137 17.83 17.81 12.25
CA ILE A 137 16.71 17.75 11.30
C ILE A 137 15.63 18.78 11.64
N LEU A 138 15.27 18.90 12.93
CA LEU A 138 14.26 19.88 13.36
C LEU A 138 14.72 21.32 13.11
N LEU A 139 15.98 21.64 13.39
CA LEU A 139 16.55 22.96 13.14
C LEU A 139 16.62 23.26 11.65
N THR A 140 17.05 22.31 10.83
CA THR A 140 17.04 22.46 9.36
C THR A 140 15.64 22.80 8.85
N TRP A 141 14.62 22.12 9.37
CA TRP A 141 13.24 22.38 8.98
C TRP A 141 12.74 23.76 9.43
N VAL A 142 13.00 24.15 10.68
CA VAL A 142 12.65 25.48 11.21
C VAL A 142 13.33 26.60 10.42
N ASN A 143 14.64 26.46 10.16
CA ASN A 143 15.42 27.44 9.40
C ASN A 143 14.87 27.59 7.97
N TRP A 144 14.48 26.49 7.34
CA TRP A 144 13.89 26.53 6.01
C TRP A 144 12.54 27.24 5.99
N VAL A 145 11.68 27.00 6.99
CA VAL A 145 10.39 27.72 7.12
C VAL A 145 10.61 29.21 7.34
N GLU A 146 11.56 29.59 8.18
CA GLU A 146 11.91 31.00 8.40
C GLU A 146 12.42 31.64 7.11
N ALA A 147 13.28 30.95 6.36
CA ALA A 147 13.76 31.40 5.05
C ALA A 147 12.61 31.56 4.04
N LEU A 148 11.60 30.67 4.07
CA LEU A 148 10.42 30.76 3.22
C LEU A 148 9.58 32.00 3.52
N LEU A 149 9.37 32.30 4.79
CA LEU A 149 8.60 33.47 5.22
C LEU A 149 9.32 34.79 4.94
N THR A 150 10.65 34.77 4.90
CA THR A 150 11.50 35.95 4.63
C THR A 150 11.88 36.09 3.15
N GLY A 151 11.43 35.18 2.28
CA GLY A 151 11.67 35.21 0.83
C GLY A 151 13.06 34.72 0.40
N GLY A 152 13.82 34.10 1.30
CA GLY A 152 15.16 33.56 1.07
C GLY A 152 15.23 32.03 1.00
N ALA A 153 14.10 31.32 0.87
CA ALA A 153 14.10 29.86 0.82
C ALA A 153 14.88 29.32 -0.38
N ASN A 154 15.84 28.43 -0.10
CA ASN A 154 16.57 27.67 -1.09
C ASN A 154 16.15 26.19 -1.04
N ALA A 155 16.50 25.44 -2.09
CA ALA A 155 16.26 24.01 -2.14
C ALA A 155 17.15 23.28 -1.10
N GLU A 156 16.51 22.77 -0.05
CA GLU A 156 17.17 22.01 1.01
C GLU A 156 16.89 20.52 0.86
N ASN A 157 17.93 19.70 0.73
CA ASN A 157 17.81 18.26 0.48
C ASN A 157 17.02 17.54 1.57
N TYR A 158 17.23 17.91 2.84
CA TYR A 158 16.54 17.32 3.99
C TYR A 158 15.03 17.60 3.97
N VAL A 159 14.64 18.82 3.58
CA VAL A 159 13.22 19.22 3.50
C VAL A 159 12.56 18.51 2.32
N PHE A 160 13.21 18.47 1.17
CA PHE A 160 12.72 17.73 0.00
C PHE A 160 12.51 16.24 0.33
N ILE A 161 13.49 15.60 0.96
CA ILE A 161 13.39 14.19 1.38
C ILE A 161 12.22 13.98 2.33
N PHE A 162 12.02 14.89 3.29
CA PHE A 162 10.90 14.84 4.23
C PHE A 162 9.56 14.92 3.48
N GLU A 163 9.40 15.86 2.56
CA GLU A 163 8.16 16.06 1.79
C GLU A 163 7.82 14.84 0.93
N ILE A 164 8.81 14.29 0.21
CA ILE A 164 8.62 13.08 -0.62
C ILE A 164 8.31 11.87 0.26
N SER A 165 8.98 11.73 1.41
CA SER A 165 8.68 10.67 2.38
C SER A 165 7.26 10.78 2.92
N PHE A 166 6.82 11.99 3.24
CA PHE A 166 5.48 12.25 3.75
C PHE A 166 4.41 11.96 2.69
N LEU A 167 4.65 12.37 1.44
CA LEU A 167 3.79 12.05 0.30
C LEU A 167 3.70 10.53 0.07
N LEU A 168 4.83 9.83 0.04
CA LEU A 168 4.86 8.37 -0.12
C LEU A 168 4.17 7.64 1.02
N TRP A 169 4.35 8.11 2.26
CA TRP A 169 3.67 7.56 3.42
C TRP A 169 2.16 7.60 3.24
N TRP A 170 1.61 8.77 2.90
CA TRP A 170 0.18 8.92 2.69
C TRP A 170 -0.35 8.12 1.51
N LEU A 171 0.37 8.08 0.38
CA LEU A 171 0.00 7.29 -0.79
C LEU A 171 -0.08 5.80 -0.45
N ALA A 172 0.98 5.25 0.14
CA ALA A 172 1.03 3.83 0.47
C ALA A 172 -0.01 3.46 1.53
N TYR A 173 -0.14 4.27 2.58
CA TYR A 173 -1.11 4.07 3.65
C TYR A 173 -2.56 4.12 3.13
N LEU A 174 -2.96 5.22 2.49
CA LEU A 174 -4.34 5.40 1.99
C LEU A 174 -4.63 4.42 0.87
N GLY A 175 -3.64 4.12 0.03
CA GLY A 175 -3.74 3.19 -1.07
C GLY A 175 -4.15 1.80 -0.64
N ILE A 176 -3.32 1.16 0.19
CA ILE A 176 -3.60 -0.20 0.64
C ILE A 176 -4.85 -0.25 1.51
N TRP A 177 -5.08 0.77 2.34
CA TRP A 177 -6.27 0.86 3.17
C TRP A 177 -7.54 0.96 2.32
N ALA A 178 -7.55 1.79 1.27
CA ALA A 178 -8.68 1.92 0.34
C ALA A 178 -8.95 0.65 -0.47
N VAL A 179 -7.90 -0.04 -0.93
CA VAL A 179 -8.03 -1.30 -1.67
C VAL A 179 -8.61 -2.39 -0.77
N LEU A 180 -8.04 -2.58 0.43
CA LEU A 180 -8.42 -3.70 1.29
C LEU A 180 -9.75 -3.47 2.01
N ARG A 181 -10.01 -2.25 2.49
CA ARG A 181 -11.20 -1.96 3.30
C ARG A 181 -12.42 -1.57 2.49
N HIS A 182 -12.23 -0.90 1.35
CA HIS A 182 -13.34 -0.34 0.57
C HIS A 182 -13.42 -0.86 -0.88
N GLY A 183 -12.44 -1.63 -1.34
CA GLY A 183 -12.40 -2.12 -2.72
C GLY A 183 -12.07 -1.04 -3.75
N TYR A 184 -11.69 0.17 -3.33
CA TYR A 184 -11.46 1.31 -4.21
C TYR A 184 -10.08 1.27 -4.88
N THR A 185 -9.90 0.30 -5.77
CA THR A 185 -8.62 0.06 -6.48
C THR A 185 -8.11 1.30 -7.22
N TRP A 186 -9.00 2.04 -7.88
CA TRP A 186 -8.64 3.25 -8.62
C TRP A 186 -8.07 4.36 -7.73
N ARG A 187 -8.52 4.47 -6.48
CA ARG A 187 -7.98 5.46 -5.53
C ARG A 187 -6.55 5.16 -5.09
N ALA A 188 -6.11 3.91 -5.22
CA ALA A 188 -4.71 3.55 -5.01
C ALA A 188 -3.87 3.78 -6.26
N ILE A 189 -4.36 3.36 -7.43
CA ILE A 189 -3.56 3.39 -8.67
C ILE A 189 -3.37 4.82 -9.19
N ILE A 190 -4.43 5.62 -9.28
CA ILE A 190 -4.38 6.92 -9.98
C ILE A 190 -3.42 7.90 -9.31
N PRO A 191 -3.48 8.16 -7.99
CA PRO A 191 -2.57 9.11 -7.35
C PRO A 191 -1.11 8.67 -7.43
N ALA A 192 -0.84 7.37 -7.22
CA ALA A 192 0.50 6.80 -7.34
C ALA A 192 1.05 6.90 -8.77
N GLY A 193 0.22 6.62 -9.77
CA GLY A 193 0.57 6.73 -11.18
C GLY A 193 0.82 8.18 -11.61
N PHE A 194 0.05 9.13 -11.07
CA PHE A 194 0.25 10.56 -11.32
C PHE A 194 1.60 11.06 -10.78
N VAL A 195 1.95 10.67 -9.56
CA VAL A 195 3.26 10.97 -8.96
C VAL A 195 4.39 10.35 -9.77
N LEU A 196 4.23 9.10 -10.22
CA LEU A 196 5.24 8.44 -11.04
C LEU A 196 5.39 9.10 -12.43
N LEU A 197 4.30 9.58 -13.02
CA LEU A 197 4.31 10.30 -14.29
C LEU A 197 5.04 11.64 -14.16
N ILE A 198 4.73 12.42 -13.12
CA ILE A 198 5.44 13.67 -12.80
C ILE A 198 6.91 13.37 -12.57
N ASN A 199 7.22 12.36 -11.76
CA ASN A 199 8.59 11.96 -11.47
C ASN A 199 9.33 11.62 -12.78
N THR A 200 8.71 10.85 -13.67
CA THR A 200 9.31 10.46 -14.96
C THR A 200 9.60 11.67 -15.86
N TYR A 201 8.79 12.72 -15.76
CA TYR A 201 8.98 13.94 -16.55
C TYR A 201 10.12 14.84 -16.02
N TYR A 202 10.24 14.98 -14.69
CA TYR A 202 11.20 15.87 -14.05
C TYR A 202 12.51 15.20 -13.60
N ALA A 203 12.57 13.88 -13.59
CA ALA A 203 13.73 13.14 -13.08
C ALA A 203 15.00 13.47 -13.89
N PRO A 204 16.11 13.82 -13.21
CA PRO A 204 17.42 13.95 -13.86
C PRO A 204 17.85 12.68 -14.61
N ASN A 205 17.57 11.50 -14.03
CA ASN A 205 17.86 10.20 -14.62
C ASN A 205 16.63 9.61 -15.29
N SER A 206 16.84 8.86 -16.38
CA SER A 206 15.74 8.13 -17.04
C SER A 206 15.19 7.03 -16.14
N ILE A 207 13.95 7.21 -15.69
CA ILE A 207 13.19 6.26 -14.87
C ILE A 207 11.96 5.69 -15.60
N LEU A 208 11.90 5.86 -16.93
CA LEU A 208 10.81 5.39 -17.79
C LEU A 208 10.48 3.89 -17.60
N GLY A 209 11.49 3.07 -17.33
CA GLY A 209 11.29 1.63 -17.06
C GLY A 209 10.39 1.36 -15.85
N PHE A 210 10.46 2.20 -14.82
CA PHE A 210 9.59 2.09 -13.64
C PHE A 210 8.13 2.42 -13.97
N LEU A 211 7.87 3.36 -14.87
CA LEU A 211 6.52 3.68 -15.33
C LEU A 211 5.88 2.49 -16.06
N GLY A 212 6.64 1.83 -16.94
CA GLY A 212 6.18 0.62 -17.63
C GLY A 212 5.90 -0.54 -16.66
N LEU A 213 6.80 -0.77 -15.70
CA LEU A 213 6.63 -1.80 -14.67
C LEU A 213 5.44 -1.48 -13.76
N PHE A 214 5.27 -0.22 -13.36
CA PHE A 214 4.11 0.25 -12.60
C PHE A 214 2.81 -0.01 -13.36
N ALA A 215 2.75 0.34 -14.64
CA ALA A 215 1.56 0.13 -15.47
C ALA A 215 1.19 -1.36 -15.54
N LEU A 216 2.19 -2.24 -15.72
CA LEU A 216 1.98 -3.69 -15.71
C LEU A 216 1.39 -4.17 -14.38
N VAL A 217 1.99 -3.78 -13.24
CA VAL A 217 1.52 -4.18 -11.91
C VAL A 217 0.16 -3.57 -11.58
N ALA A 218 -0.11 -2.33 -12.00
CA ALA A 218 -1.39 -1.67 -11.84
C ALA A 218 -2.51 -2.39 -12.61
N LEU A 219 -2.25 -2.80 -13.85
CA LEU A 219 -3.21 -3.58 -14.65
C LEU A 219 -3.47 -4.95 -14.03
N LEU A 220 -2.42 -5.64 -13.55
CA LEU A 220 -2.58 -6.90 -12.81
C LEU A 220 -3.43 -6.73 -11.55
N LEU A 221 -3.18 -5.67 -10.78
CA LEU A 221 -3.96 -5.34 -9.60
C LEU A 221 -5.43 -5.08 -9.97
N LEU A 222 -5.69 -4.34 -11.05
CA LEU A 222 -7.03 -4.04 -11.54
C LEU A 222 -7.78 -5.30 -12.01
N VAL A 223 -7.12 -6.17 -12.78
CA VAL A 223 -7.67 -7.47 -13.20
C VAL A 223 -8.02 -8.30 -11.96
N ARG A 224 -7.11 -8.36 -10.98
CA ARG A 224 -7.31 -9.16 -9.77
C ARG A 224 -8.50 -8.66 -8.95
N THR A 225 -8.61 -7.36 -8.72
CA THR A 225 -9.70 -6.78 -7.94
C THR A 225 -11.02 -6.84 -8.71
N ASN A 226 -11.01 -6.71 -10.03
CA ASN A 226 -12.20 -6.95 -10.86
C ASN A 226 -12.70 -8.39 -10.75
N LEU A 227 -11.80 -9.38 -10.83
CA LEU A 227 -12.18 -10.78 -10.64
C LEU A 227 -12.76 -11.03 -9.24
N ALA A 228 -12.14 -10.47 -8.21
CA ALA A 228 -12.61 -10.63 -6.84
C ALA A 228 -14.02 -10.01 -6.65
N GLU A 229 -14.30 -8.90 -7.32
CA GLU A 229 -15.63 -8.29 -7.38
C GLU A 229 -16.66 -9.17 -8.11
N GLN A 230 -16.28 -9.78 -9.25
CA GLN A 230 -17.15 -10.73 -9.95
C GLN A 230 -17.44 -11.97 -9.12
N GLN A 231 -16.43 -12.55 -8.46
CA GLN A 231 -16.58 -13.71 -7.57
C GLN A 231 -17.51 -13.39 -6.39
N ARG A 232 -17.44 -12.17 -5.86
CA ARG A 232 -18.38 -11.71 -4.83
C ARG A 232 -19.82 -11.68 -5.35
N ARG A 233 -20.06 -11.08 -6.52
CA ARG A 233 -21.40 -11.04 -7.14
C ARG A 233 -21.95 -12.43 -7.44
N TRP A 234 -21.13 -13.34 -7.97
CA TRP A 234 -21.56 -14.71 -8.23
C TRP A 234 -21.96 -15.45 -6.95
N ARG A 235 -21.28 -15.22 -5.83
CA ARG A 235 -21.69 -15.76 -4.52
C ARG A 235 -23.01 -15.18 -4.05
N GLU A 236 -23.23 -13.88 -4.24
CA GLU A 236 -24.50 -13.23 -3.91
C GLU A 236 -25.67 -13.84 -4.73
N TYR A 237 -25.42 -14.19 -6.00
CA TYR A 237 -26.39 -14.86 -6.88
C TYR A 237 -26.41 -16.40 -6.80
N ARG A 238 -25.62 -17.01 -5.91
CA ARG A 238 -25.45 -18.49 -5.79
C ARG A 238 -25.06 -19.20 -7.09
N ILE A 239 -24.34 -18.50 -7.97
CA ILE A 239 -23.80 -19.06 -9.20
C ILE A 239 -22.53 -19.82 -8.83
N HIS A 240 -22.48 -21.11 -9.16
CA HIS A 240 -21.29 -21.93 -8.96
C HIS A 240 -20.20 -21.50 -9.94
N PHE A 241 -18.98 -21.32 -9.43
CA PHE A 241 -17.81 -21.01 -10.23
C PHE A 241 -16.72 -22.03 -9.93
N ASN A 242 -15.91 -22.36 -10.93
CA ASN A 242 -14.78 -23.27 -10.76
C ASN A 242 -13.67 -22.59 -9.93
N PRO A 243 -13.15 -23.22 -8.85
CA PRO A 243 -12.07 -22.67 -8.04
C PRO A 243 -10.81 -22.28 -8.83
N ASP A 244 -10.51 -22.99 -9.92
CA ASP A 244 -9.30 -22.77 -10.74
C ASP A 244 -9.37 -21.53 -11.64
N ILE A 245 -10.56 -20.92 -11.78
CA ILE A 245 -10.76 -19.69 -12.57
C ILE A 245 -9.84 -18.57 -12.09
N GLY A 246 -9.50 -18.54 -10.80
CA GLY A 246 -8.59 -17.54 -10.23
C GLY A 246 -7.24 -17.48 -10.97
N LEU A 247 -6.61 -18.64 -11.17
CA LEU A 247 -5.24 -18.73 -11.69
C LEU A 247 -5.23 -18.54 -13.21
N ASP A 248 -6.20 -19.13 -13.92
CA ASP A 248 -6.35 -18.93 -15.36
C ASP A 248 -6.65 -17.47 -15.71
N PHE A 249 -7.49 -16.79 -14.92
CA PHE A 249 -7.84 -15.38 -15.15
C PHE A 249 -6.65 -14.46 -14.87
N VAL A 250 -5.84 -14.72 -13.83
CA VAL A 250 -4.61 -13.97 -13.57
C VAL A 250 -3.59 -14.21 -14.70
N ARG A 251 -3.43 -15.45 -15.20
CA ARG A 251 -2.54 -15.74 -16.33
C ARG A 251 -2.97 -15.03 -17.61
N ASN A 252 -4.27 -15.07 -17.92
CA ASN A 252 -4.81 -14.40 -19.10
C ASN A 252 -4.72 -12.88 -18.96
N GLY A 253 -5.01 -12.36 -17.77
CA GLY A 253 -4.87 -10.93 -17.46
C GLY A 253 -3.42 -10.44 -17.51
N LEU A 254 -2.46 -11.26 -17.08
CA LEU A 254 -1.04 -10.99 -17.25
C LEU A 254 -0.68 -10.91 -18.72
N THR A 255 -1.11 -11.89 -19.51
CA THR A 255 -0.86 -11.91 -20.96
C THR A 255 -1.40 -10.65 -21.63
N PHE A 256 -2.66 -10.28 -21.31
CA PHE A 256 -3.28 -9.06 -21.82
C PHE A 256 -2.53 -7.79 -21.39
N SER A 257 -2.15 -7.70 -20.11
CA SER A 257 -1.42 -6.54 -19.57
C SER A 257 -0.06 -6.36 -20.23
N VAL A 258 0.67 -7.46 -20.46
CA VAL A 258 1.94 -7.46 -21.19
C VAL A 258 1.74 -6.97 -22.63
N ILE A 259 0.70 -7.45 -23.32
CA ILE A 259 0.39 -6.99 -24.69
C ILE A 259 0.08 -5.49 -24.69
N VAL A 260 -0.77 -5.00 -23.78
CA VAL A 260 -1.13 -3.57 -23.71
C VAL A 260 0.10 -2.71 -23.44
N VAL A 261 0.96 -3.11 -22.49
CA VAL A 261 2.19 -2.37 -22.19
C VAL A 261 3.17 -2.41 -23.37
N ALA A 262 3.31 -3.54 -24.05
CA ALA A 262 4.15 -3.66 -25.25
C ALA A 262 3.64 -2.76 -26.39
N LEU A 263 2.33 -2.75 -26.65
CA LEU A 263 1.72 -1.87 -27.66
C LEU A 263 1.90 -0.39 -27.31
N ALA A 264 1.70 -0.02 -26.03
CA ALA A 264 1.94 1.35 -25.57
C ALA A 264 3.40 1.76 -25.76
N TRP A 265 4.34 0.84 -25.53
CA TRP A 265 5.77 1.09 -25.73
C TRP A 265 6.16 1.26 -27.21
N LEU A 266 5.47 0.55 -28.11
CA LEU A 266 5.69 0.65 -29.56
C LEU A 266 4.97 1.85 -30.19
N SER A 267 3.95 2.42 -29.54
CA SER A 267 3.15 3.53 -30.09
C SER A 267 3.98 4.75 -30.54
N PRO A 268 4.99 5.26 -29.78
CA PRO A 268 5.81 6.37 -30.22
C PRO A 268 6.66 6.07 -31.47
N SER A 269 6.98 4.80 -31.74
CA SER A 269 7.78 4.39 -32.89
C SER A 269 6.97 4.37 -34.19
N LEU A 270 5.64 4.17 -34.10
CA LEU A 270 4.74 4.14 -35.25
C LEU A 270 4.40 5.55 -35.77
N GLY A 271 4.36 6.54 -34.89
CA GLY A 271 4.07 7.94 -35.25
C GLY A 271 5.27 8.76 -35.74
N ARG A 272 6.49 8.21 -35.70
CA ARG A 272 7.72 8.94 -36.08
C ARG A 272 8.09 8.75 -37.57
N ASN A 273 7.40 7.85 -38.27
CA ASN A 273 7.66 7.47 -39.68
C ASN A 273 6.47 7.78 -40.61
N ALA A 274 5.52 8.61 -40.20
CA ALA A 274 4.34 9.02 -40.98
C ALA A 274 4.37 10.53 -41.25
#